data_AF-A0A0Q9T983-F1
#
_entry.id   AF-A0A0Q9T983-F1
#
_cell.length_a   1.000
_cell.length_b   1.000
_cell.length_c   1.000
_cell.angle_alpha   90.00
_cell.angle_beta   90.00
_cell.angle_gamma   90.00
#
_symmetry.space_group_name_H-M   'P 1'
#
loop_
_entity.id
_entity.type
_entity.pdbx_description
1 polymer ?
#
loop_
_entity_poly.entity_id
_entity_poly.type
_entity_poly.pdbx_seq_one_letter_code
_entity_poly.pdbx_strand_id
1 'polypeptide(L)'
;MVDDRVNPVEFFVHHEDLRRAQPGWQPRALTRHDEDVLWTMLRLLGRGLVARARVPVRIERTDTHETATLRRGDEPVTVHGLPSELVLFLHGRDETFGVDLTGPLDRIARLRGAERGI
;
A
#
# COMPACT_ATOMS: atom_id res chain seq x y z
N MET A 1 -22.86 15.04 7.62
CA MET A 1 -22.32 15.80 6.47
C MET A 1 -20.93 15.24 6.17
N VAL A 2 -20.87 14.12 5.46
CA VAL A 2 -19.69 13.56 4.77
C VAL A 2 -20.26 12.64 3.68
N ASP A 3 -20.96 13.23 2.72
CA ASP A 3 -21.31 12.56 1.48
C ASP A 3 -20.71 13.42 0.39
N ASP A 4 -19.60 12.97 -0.20
CA ASP A 4 -19.27 13.14 -1.63
C ASP A 4 -17.92 12.46 -1.91
N ARG A 5 -17.96 11.32 -2.62
CA ARG A 5 -16.82 10.53 -3.15
C ARG A 5 -15.99 9.76 -2.12
N VAL A 6 -16.47 8.58 -1.74
CA VAL A 6 -15.58 7.51 -1.24
C VAL A 6 -14.48 7.32 -2.30
N ASN A 7 -13.23 7.56 -1.92
CA ASN A 7 -12.09 7.40 -2.81
C ASN A 7 -12.06 5.95 -3.30
N PRO A 8 -11.84 5.65 -4.61
CA PRO A 8 -11.77 4.27 -5.11
C PRO A 8 -10.81 3.37 -4.32
N VAL A 9 -9.81 3.95 -3.65
CA VAL A 9 -8.95 3.23 -2.70
C VAL A 9 -9.72 2.72 -1.48
N GLU A 10 -10.54 3.55 -0.86
CA GLU A 10 -11.32 3.16 0.32
C GLU A 10 -12.32 2.06 -0.04
N PHE A 11 -13.05 2.19 -1.16
CA PHE A 11 -13.92 1.12 -1.65
C PHE A 11 -13.16 -0.18 -1.91
N PHE A 12 -11.98 -0.09 -2.52
CA PHE A 12 -11.14 -1.26 -2.78
C PHE A 12 -10.71 -1.96 -1.47
N VAL A 13 -10.21 -1.21 -0.49
CA VAL A 13 -9.78 -1.76 0.82
C VAL A 13 -10.96 -2.43 1.52
N HIS A 14 -12.09 -1.74 1.66
CA HIS A 14 -13.28 -2.30 2.31
C HIS A 14 -13.79 -3.56 1.60
N HIS A 15 -13.78 -3.57 0.26
CA HIS A 15 -14.19 -4.73 -0.52
C HIS A 15 -13.22 -5.91 -0.32
N GLU A 16 -11.92 -5.67 -0.32
CA GLU A 16 -10.93 -6.72 -0.10
C GLU A 16 -10.97 -7.27 1.32
N ASP A 17 -11.22 -6.45 2.34
CA ASP A 17 -11.43 -6.91 3.72
C ASP A 17 -12.62 -7.85 3.85
N LEU A 18 -13.76 -7.50 3.25
CA LEU A 18 -14.95 -8.37 3.24
C LEU A 18 -14.68 -9.71 2.55
N ARG A 19 -13.87 -9.71 1.49
CA ARG A 19 -13.48 -10.93 0.79
C ARG A 19 -12.50 -11.77 1.62
N ARG A 20 -11.46 -11.14 2.18
CA ARG A 20 -10.40 -11.80 2.97
C ARG A 20 -10.92 -12.39 4.27
N ALA A 21 -11.96 -11.80 4.84
CA ALA A 21 -12.64 -12.33 6.04
C ALA A 21 -13.42 -13.64 5.80
N GLN A 22 -13.61 -14.08 4.55
CA GLN A 22 -14.35 -15.32 4.25
C GLN A 22 -13.48 -16.57 4.36
N PRO A 23 -13.99 -17.68 4.93
CA PRO A 23 -13.30 -18.98 4.90
C PRO A 23 -12.98 -19.43 3.47
N GLY A 24 -11.76 -19.88 3.22
CA GLY A 24 -11.34 -20.37 1.90
C GLY A 24 -10.99 -19.27 0.90
N TRP A 25 -10.79 -18.03 1.36
CA TRP A 25 -10.29 -16.95 0.53
C TRP A 25 -8.97 -17.31 -0.18
N GLN A 26 -8.83 -16.83 -1.42
CA GLN A 26 -7.60 -16.92 -2.20
C GLN A 26 -7.28 -15.56 -2.84
N PRO A 27 -5.97 -15.24 -3.01
CA PRO A 27 -5.56 -14.07 -3.78
C PRO A 27 -6.18 -14.11 -5.18
N ARG A 28 -6.71 -12.97 -5.62
CA ARG A 28 -7.17 -12.81 -7.02
C ARG A 28 -6.17 -11.98 -7.79
N ALA A 29 -6.03 -12.26 -9.08
CA ALA A 29 -5.39 -11.33 -10.00
C ALA A 29 -6.39 -10.22 -10.36
N LEU A 30 -6.02 -8.96 -10.13
CA LEU A 30 -6.75 -7.83 -10.70
C LEU A 30 -6.37 -7.66 -12.17
N THR A 31 -7.20 -6.92 -12.92
CA THR A 31 -6.82 -6.52 -14.27
C THR A 31 -5.70 -5.49 -14.21
N ARG A 32 -4.87 -5.43 -15.27
CA ARG A 32 -3.81 -4.41 -15.37
C ARG A 32 -4.35 -2.99 -15.23
N HIS A 33 -5.55 -2.74 -15.76
CA HIS A 33 -6.20 -1.43 -15.65
C HIS A 33 -6.49 -1.05 -14.20
N ASP A 34 -7.03 -1.98 -13.40
CA ASP A 34 -7.32 -1.74 -11.98
C ASP A 34 -6.03 -1.48 -11.20
N GLU A 35 -4.97 -2.25 -11.47
CA GLU A 35 -3.64 -2.03 -10.86
C GLU A 35 -3.07 -0.65 -11.24
N ASP A 36 -3.23 -0.21 -12.49
CA ASP A 36 -2.80 1.12 -12.95
C ASP A 36 -3.56 2.27 -12.23
N VAL A 37 -4.86 2.08 -11.98
CA VAL A 37 -5.69 3.02 -11.21
C VAL A 37 -5.20 3.10 -9.75
N LEU A 38 -5.00 1.95 -9.10
CA LEU A 38 -4.50 1.90 -7.72
C LEU A 38 -3.10 2.51 -7.60
N TRP A 39 -2.23 2.26 -8.56
CA TRP A 39 -0.90 2.86 -8.63
C TRP A 39 -0.95 4.39 -8.73
N THR A 40 -1.83 4.92 -9.56
CA THR A 40 -2.05 6.38 -9.68
C THR A 40 -2.50 6.96 -8.35
N MET A 41 -3.41 6.30 -7.64
CA MET A 41 -3.87 6.74 -6.33
C MET A 41 -2.78 6.66 -5.26
N LEU A 42 -1.96 5.61 -5.25
CA LEU A 42 -0.80 5.50 -4.36
C LEU A 42 0.16 6.67 -4.53
N ARG A 43 0.43 7.10 -5.77
CA ARG A 43 1.30 8.24 -6.06
C ARG A 43 0.72 9.57 -5.55
N LEU A 44 -0.60 9.72 -5.60
CA LEU A 44 -1.30 10.93 -5.18
C LEU A 44 -1.47 11.01 -3.65
N LEU A 45 -1.83 9.91 -3.02
CA LEU A 45 -2.32 9.88 -1.63
C LEU A 45 -1.39 9.15 -0.65
N GLY A 46 -0.49 8.31 -1.15
CA GLY A 46 0.37 7.46 -0.31
C GLY A 46 1.33 8.23 0.60
N ARG A 47 1.59 9.51 0.31
CA ARG A 47 2.39 10.39 1.19
C ARG A 47 1.75 10.56 2.57
N GLY A 48 0.42 10.65 2.63
CA GLY A 48 -0.31 10.76 3.89
C GLY A 48 -0.22 9.48 4.72
N LEU A 49 -0.28 8.32 4.05
CA LEU A 49 -0.24 7.00 4.67
C LEU A 49 1.10 6.72 5.39
N VAL A 50 2.21 7.21 4.85
CA VAL A 50 3.55 7.00 5.43
C VAL A 50 4.00 8.12 6.37
N ALA A 51 3.20 9.18 6.54
CA ALA A 51 3.62 10.38 7.26
C ALA A 51 4.01 10.09 8.73
N ARG A 52 3.27 9.20 9.40
CA ARG A 52 3.49 8.85 10.81
C ARG A 52 4.75 8.03 11.05
N ALA A 53 5.19 7.24 10.07
CA ALA A 53 6.40 6.41 10.18
C ALA A 53 7.68 7.24 10.28
N ARG A 54 7.67 8.49 9.80
CA ARG A 54 8.80 9.45 9.84
C ARG A 54 10.12 8.88 9.27
N VAL A 55 10.07 7.86 8.43
CA VAL A 55 11.20 7.31 7.67
C VAL A 55 11.07 7.63 6.16
N PRO A 56 12.16 7.68 5.38
CA PRO A 56 12.05 7.81 3.93
C PRO A 56 11.45 6.53 3.33
N VAL A 57 10.52 6.68 2.38
CA VAL A 57 9.76 5.57 1.81
C VAL A 57 9.66 5.70 0.29
N ARG A 58 10.01 4.62 -0.39
CA ARG A 58 9.79 4.38 -1.81
C ARG A 58 8.86 3.18 -1.97
N ILE A 59 8.06 3.20 -3.02
CA ILE A 59 7.27 2.04 -3.45
C ILE A 59 7.70 1.64 -4.86
N GLU A 60 7.62 0.35 -5.14
CA GLU A 60 7.87 -0.25 -6.44
C GLU A 60 6.76 -1.25 -6.75
N ARG A 61 6.12 -1.09 -7.92
CA ARG A 61 5.17 -2.08 -8.41
C ARG A 61 5.90 -3.21 -9.13
N THR A 62 5.65 -4.45 -8.75
CA THR A 62 6.44 -5.61 -9.24
C THR A 62 6.09 -6.03 -10.66
N ASP A 63 4.94 -5.63 -11.19
CA ASP A 63 4.47 -6.00 -12.52
C ASP A 63 5.06 -5.13 -13.65
N THR A 64 5.43 -3.89 -13.35
CA THR A 64 6.07 -2.98 -14.32
C THR A 64 7.43 -2.43 -13.88
N HIS A 65 7.83 -2.69 -12.62
CA HIS A 65 8.98 -2.08 -11.96
C HIS A 65 8.94 -0.54 -11.90
N GLU A 66 7.77 0.07 -12.10
CA GLU A 66 7.61 1.50 -11.87
C GLU A 66 7.77 1.81 -10.38
N THR A 67 8.38 2.94 -10.08
CA THR A 67 8.63 3.35 -8.70
C THR A 67 8.10 4.74 -8.40
N ALA A 68 7.74 4.97 -7.14
CA ALA A 68 7.34 6.28 -6.66
C ALA A 68 7.93 6.56 -5.27
N THR A 69 8.30 7.81 -5.02
CA THR A 69 8.77 8.25 -3.70
C THR A 69 7.61 8.85 -2.92
N LEU A 70 7.25 8.21 -1.80
CA LEU A 70 6.21 8.70 -0.89
C LEU A 70 6.79 9.67 0.15
N ARG A 71 8.03 9.43 0.61
CA ARG A 71 8.75 10.35 1.48
C ARG A 71 10.24 10.36 1.14
N ARG A 72 10.77 11.54 0.83
CA ARG A 72 12.18 11.72 0.45
C ARG A 72 13.12 11.56 1.66
N GLY A 73 14.37 11.21 1.37
CA GLY A 73 15.48 11.10 2.32
C GLY A 73 16.44 9.99 1.90
N ASP A 74 17.61 9.95 2.51
CA ASP A 74 18.65 8.94 2.28
C ASP A 74 18.22 7.56 2.82
N GLU A 75 18.73 6.48 2.23
CA GLU A 75 18.46 5.08 2.62
C GLU A 75 16.96 4.77 2.84
N PRO A 76 16.11 4.96 1.83
CA PRO A 76 14.69 4.71 1.97
C PRO A 76 14.38 3.23 2.18
N VAL A 77 13.28 2.98 2.90
CA VAL A 77 12.62 1.67 2.83
C VAL A 77 11.88 1.59 1.51
N THR A 78 12.17 0.57 0.70
CA THR A 78 11.43 0.30 -0.53
C THR A 78 10.44 -0.84 -0.28
N VAL A 79 9.16 -0.57 -0.54
CA VAL A 79 8.09 -1.55 -0.47
C VAL A 79 7.79 -2.03 -1.88
N HIS A 80 7.99 -3.31 -2.12
CA HIS A 80 7.76 -3.98 -3.40
C HIS A 80 6.46 -4.78 -3.33
N GLY A 81 5.64 -4.74 -4.37
CA GLY A 81 4.44 -5.57 -4.50
C GLY A 81 3.55 -5.15 -5.65
N LEU A 82 2.42 -5.82 -5.87
CA LEU A 82 1.39 -5.30 -6.78
C LEU A 82 0.77 -4.03 -6.19
N PRO A 83 0.32 -3.06 -7.01
CA PRO A 83 -0.32 -1.85 -6.52
C PRO A 83 -1.48 -2.11 -5.53
N SER A 84 -2.28 -3.14 -5.79
CA SER A 84 -3.32 -3.64 -4.87
C SER A 84 -2.80 -4.02 -3.48
N GLU A 85 -1.74 -4.82 -3.41
CA GLU A 85 -1.17 -5.27 -2.14
C GLU A 85 -0.38 -4.15 -1.44
N LEU A 86 0.25 -3.25 -2.20
CA LEU A 86 0.86 -2.04 -1.68
C LEU A 86 -0.17 -1.11 -1.02
N VAL A 87 -1.36 -0.98 -1.62
CA VAL A 87 -2.48 -0.23 -1.01
C VAL A 87 -2.84 -0.85 0.34
N LEU A 88 -3.08 -2.16 0.40
CA LEU A 88 -3.45 -2.84 1.65
C LEU A 88 -2.37 -2.71 2.73
N PHE A 89 -1.11 -2.91 2.35
CA PHE A 89 0.03 -2.76 3.25
C PHE A 89 0.09 -1.35 3.85
N LEU A 90 -0.04 -0.31 3.01
CA LEU A 90 0.03 1.07 3.46
C LEU A 90 -1.20 1.53 4.26
N HIS A 91 -2.31 0.79 4.21
CA HIS A 91 -3.48 0.96 5.10
C HIS A 91 -3.42 0.08 6.36
N GLY A 92 -2.25 -0.50 6.66
CA GLY A 92 -2.03 -1.21 7.93
C GLY A 92 -2.54 -2.65 7.97
N ARG A 93 -2.87 -3.24 6.81
CA ARG A 93 -3.20 -4.66 6.74
C ARG A 93 -1.92 -5.48 6.65
N ASP A 94 -1.71 -6.36 7.62
CA ASP A 94 -0.57 -7.29 7.65
C ASP A 94 -0.76 -8.49 6.73
N GLU A 95 -2.02 -8.87 6.45
CA GLU A 95 -2.38 -9.94 5.52
C GLU A 95 -2.24 -9.46 4.06
N THR A 96 -1.00 -9.35 3.59
CA THR A 96 -0.65 -8.98 2.21
C THR A 96 0.19 -10.07 1.55
N PHE A 97 0.03 -10.22 0.24
CA PHE A 97 0.64 -11.29 -0.54
C PHE A 97 1.66 -10.74 -1.53
N GLY A 98 2.88 -11.29 -1.52
CA GLY A 98 3.93 -10.83 -2.42
C GLY A 98 4.44 -9.42 -2.12
N VAL A 99 4.23 -8.92 -0.90
CA VAL A 99 4.82 -7.66 -0.43
C VAL A 99 6.17 -7.95 0.22
N ASP A 100 7.22 -7.32 -0.31
CA ASP A 100 8.58 -7.39 0.23
C ASP A 100 9.10 -6.00 0.60
N LEU A 101 9.97 -5.94 1.61
CA LEU A 101 10.56 -4.69 2.09
C LEU A 101 12.07 -4.77 2.10
N THR A 102 12.70 -3.82 1.41
CA THR A 102 14.15 -3.66 1.38
C THR A 102 14.56 -2.34 2.02
N GLY A 103 15.71 -2.32 2.69
CA GLY A 103 16.26 -1.13 3.36
C GLY A 103 16.73 -1.41 4.80
N PRO A 104 17.06 -0.35 5.57
CA PRO A 104 17.52 -0.50 6.94
C PRO A 104 16.46 -1.15 7.84
N LEU A 105 16.85 -2.18 8.60
CA LEU A 105 15.93 -2.99 9.42
C LEU A 105 15.18 -2.17 10.47
N ASP A 106 15.84 -1.18 11.09
CA ASP A 106 15.20 -0.27 12.04
C ASP A 106 14.08 0.54 11.38
N ARG A 107 14.28 0.97 10.13
CA ARG A 107 13.31 1.76 9.39
C ARG A 107 12.16 0.90 8.87
N ILE A 108 12.43 -0.34 8.47
CA ILE A 108 11.40 -1.34 8.15
C ILE A 108 10.50 -1.56 9.37
N ALA A 109 11.10 -1.77 10.55
CA ALA A 109 10.37 -1.95 11.80
C ALA A 109 9.52 -0.70 12.13
N ARG A 110 10.06 0.51 11.98
CA ARG A 110 9.30 1.76 12.17
C ARG A 110 8.16 1.92 11.16
N LEU A 111 8.39 1.54 9.90
CA LEU A 111 7.34 1.58 8.90
C LEU A 111 6.22 0.60 9.26
N ARG A 112 6.53 -0.63 9.70
CA ARG A 112 5.55 -1.66 10.15
C ARG A 112 4.82 -1.29 11.44
N GLY A 113 5.53 -0.76 12.43
CA GLY A 113 4.96 -0.42 13.73
C GLY A 113 4.27 0.94 13.81
N ALA A 114 4.45 1.82 12.82
CA ALA A 114 3.66 3.04 12.75
C ALA A 114 2.21 2.64 12.46
N GLU A 115 1.26 3.06 13.30
CA GLU A 115 -0.17 2.90 13.02
C GLU A 115 -0.51 3.60 11.70
N ARG A 116 -0.53 2.80 10.63
CA ARG A 116 -0.96 3.20 9.29
C ARG A 116 -2.49 3.26 9.35
N GLY A 117 -3.05 4.39 8.95
CA GLY A 117 -4.41 4.81 9.32
C GLY A 117 -5.50 3.74 9.10
N ILE A 118 -6.47 3.78 10.03
CA ILE A 118 -7.75 3.06 10.07
C ILE A 118 -8.47 3.11 8.73
#